data_AF-A0A2T5K126-F1
#
_entry.id   AF-A0A2T5K126-F1
#
_cell.length_a   1.000
_cell.length_b   1.000
_cell.length_c   1.000
_cell.angle_alpha   90.00
_cell.angle_beta   90.00
_cell.angle_gamma   90.00
#
_symmetry.space_group_name_H-M   'P 1'
#
loop_
_entity.id
_entity.type
_entity.pdbx_description
1 polymer ?
#
loop_
_entity_poly.entity_id
_entity_poly.type
_entity_poly.pdbx_seq_one_letter_code
_entity_poly.pdbx_strand_id
1 'polypeptide(L)' 'MPYDSLEMLFAFHVSEKARAKREKYLMDFPEDQRELENRRYSLERAVKEVLAEIAEVAVLIKELECQGAPGE' A
#
# COMPACT_ATOMS: atom_id res chain seq x y z
N MET A 1 -1.87 23.15 11.08
CA MET A 1 -2.40 22.93 9.72
C MET A 1 -3.40 21.79 9.76
N PRO A 2 -4.47 21.77 8.94
CA PRO A 2 -5.51 20.72 8.99
C PRO A 2 -5.03 19.33 8.48
N TYR A 3 -3.75 19.21 8.13
CA TYR A 3 -3.09 17.98 7.66
C TYR A 3 -2.00 17.48 8.62
N ASP A 4 -1.94 18.00 9.86
CA ASP A 4 -0.92 17.60 10.86
C ASP A 4 -1.30 16.33 11.63
N SER A 5 -2.41 15.66 11.31
CA SER A 5 -2.75 14.39 11.95
C SER A 5 -1.98 13.24 11.28
N LEU A 6 -1.40 12.38 12.12
CA LEU A 6 -0.70 11.17 11.68
C LEU A 6 -1.56 10.31 10.73
N GLU A 7 -2.88 10.28 10.98
CA GLU A 7 -3.87 9.58 10.15
C GLU A 7 -3.92 10.14 8.73
N MET A 8 -3.85 11.46 8.57
CA MET A 8 -3.87 12.12 7.27
C MET A 8 -2.56 11.89 6.50
N LEU A 9 -1.42 11.93 7.19
CA LEU A 9 -0.13 11.57 6.61
C LEU A 9 -0.11 10.10 6.18
N PHE A 10 -0.64 9.20 7.00
CA PHE A 10 -0.77 7.78 6.66
C PHE A 10 -1.66 7.58 5.43
N ALA A 11 -2.85 8.20 5.39
CA ALA A 11 -3.75 8.14 4.25
C ALA A 11 -3.07 8.67 2.97
N PHE A 12 -2.32 9.77 3.08
CA PHE A 12 -1.54 10.33 1.98
C PHE A 12 -0.50 9.33 1.46
N HIS A 13 0.34 8.77 2.34
CA HIS A 13 1.37 7.79 1.94
C HIS A 13 0.78 6.52 1.33
N VAL A 14 -0.33 6.01 1.86
CA VAL A 14 -1.06 4.88 1.27
C VAL A 14 -1.54 5.24 -0.14
N SER A 15 -2.09 6.44 -0.33
CA SER A 15 -2.58 6.90 -1.63
C SER A 15 -1.46 7.02 -2.67
N GLU A 16 -0.31 7.57 -2.29
CA GLU A 16 0.85 7.73 -3.18
C GLU A 16 1.45 6.38 -3.58
N LYS A 17 1.63 5.47 -2.61
CA LYS A 17 2.12 4.12 -2.91
C LYS A 17 1.15 3.35 -3.81
N ALA A 18 -0.16 3.49 -3.59
CA ALA A 18 -1.18 2.86 -4.43
C ALA A 18 -1.18 3.40 -5.87
N ARG A 19 -1.00 4.72 -6.05
CA ARG A 19 -0.84 5.35 -7.37
C ARG A 19 0.39 4.81 -8.09
N ALA A 20 1.54 4.81 -7.43
CA ALA A 20 2.79 4.28 -8.00
C ALA A 20 2.67 2.79 -8.38
N LYS A 21 2.01 1.98 -7.54
CA LYS A 21 1.76 0.56 -7.82
C LYS A 21 0.87 0.39 -9.06
N ARG A 22 -0.18 1.19 -9.18
CA ARG A 22 -1.09 1.19 -10.34
C ARG A 22 -0.42 1.66 -11.61
N GLU A 23 0.37 2.73 -11.55
CA GLU A 23 1.13 3.23 -12.68
C GLU A 23 2.09 2.16 -13.20
N LYS A 24 2.85 1.53 -12.29
CA LYS A 24 3.73 0.41 -12.64
C LYS A 24 2.98 -0.73 -13.31
N TYR A 25 1.84 -1.15 -12.75
CA TYR A 25 0.99 -2.18 -13.35
C TYR A 25 0.56 -1.81 -14.78
N LEU A 26 0.13 -0.57 -15.01
CA LEU A 26 -0.32 -0.14 -16.34
C LEU A 26 0.82 0.01 -17.35
N MET A 27 2.04 0.31 -16.89
CA MET A 27 3.22 0.37 -17.75
C MET A 27 3.61 -0.99 -18.33
N ASP A 28 3.20 -2.10 -17.70
CA ASP A 28 3.42 -3.45 -18.21
C ASP A 28 2.52 -3.80 -19.41
N PHE A 29 1.56 -2.93 -19.75
CA PHE A 29 0.63 -3.13 -20.87
C PHE A 29 0.82 -2.12 -22.01
N PRO A 30 0.59 -2.54 -23.28
CA PRO A 30 0.50 -1.66 -24.44
C PRO A 30 -0.56 -0.56 -24.26
N GLU A 31 -0.36 0.62 -24.88
CA GLU A 31 -1.24 1.79 -24.73
C GLU A 31 -2.70 1.53 -25.08
N ASP A 32 -2.95 0.72 -26.11
CA ASP A 32 -4.29 0.30 -26.55
C ASP A 32 -5.01 -0.57 -25.52
N GLN A 33 -4.27 -1.22 -24.62
CA GLN A 33 -4.81 -2.08 -23.57
C GLN A 33 -4.86 -1.41 -22.20
N ARG A 34 -4.10 -0.32 -22.00
CA ARG A 34 -4.04 0.41 -20.71
C ARG A 34 -5.40 0.85 -20.24
N GLU A 35 -6.29 1.32 -21.11
CA GLU A 35 -7.62 1.80 -20.70
C GLU A 35 -8.49 0.67 -20.11
N LEU A 36 -8.43 -0.52 -20.70
CA LEU A 36 -9.13 -1.71 -20.21
C LEU A 36 -8.55 -2.14 -18.85
N GLU A 37 -7.23 -2.22 -18.76
CA GLU A 37 -6.54 -2.62 -17.54
C GLU A 37 -6.70 -1.59 -16.42
N ASN A 38 -6.81 -0.31 -16.75
CA ASN A 38 -7.07 0.78 -15.80
C ASN A 38 -8.44 0.63 -15.10
N ARG A 39 -9.42 0.01 -15.77
CA ARG A 39 -10.73 -0.33 -15.19
C ARG A 39 -10.67 -1.60 -14.32
N ARG A 40 -9.87 -2.60 -14.73
CA ARG A 40 -9.69 -3.87 -14.00
C ARG A 40 -8.87 -3.71 -12.73
N TYR A 41 -7.83 -2.88 -12.79
CA TYR A 41 -6.95 -2.56 -11.68
C TYR A 41 -7.20 -1.12 -11.23
N SER A 42 -8.26 -0.96 -10.44
CA SER A 42 -8.69 0.34 -9.92
C SER A 42 -7.73 0.86 -8.83
N LEU A 43 -7.78 2.17 -8.57
CA LEU A 43 -7.03 2.76 -7.45
C LEU A 43 -7.47 2.17 -6.09
N GLU A 44 -8.77 1.90 -5.92
CA GLU A 44 -9.29 1.25 -4.71
C GLU A 44 -8.65 -0.12 -4.49
N ARG A 45 -8.50 -0.92 -5.55
CA ARG A 45 -7.82 -2.21 -5.46
C ARG A 45 -6.36 -2.03 -5.05
N ALA A 46 -5.64 -1.10 -5.68
CA ALA A 46 -4.26 -0.81 -5.32
C ALA A 46 -4.11 -0.36 -3.85
N VAL A 47 -5.05 0.44 -3.33
CA VAL A 47 -5.09 0.84 -1.91
C VAL A 47 -5.29 -0.37 -1.00
N LYS A 48 -6.24 -1.26 -1.32
CA LYS A 48 -6.48 -2.48 -0.53
C LYS A 48 -5.23 -3.37 -0.46
N GLU A 49 -4.54 -3.53 -1.57
CA GLU A 49 -3.29 -4.30 -1.60
C GLU A 49 -2.18 -3.64 -0.76
N VAL A 50 -2.02 -2.31 -0.83
CA VAL A 50 -1.05 -1.58 0.00
C VAL A 50 -1.37 -1.74 1.49
N LEU A 51 -2.65 -1.67 1.87
CA LEU A 51 -3.06 -1.87 3.26
C LEU A 51 -2.80 -3.30 3.74
N ALA A 52 -2.99 -4.31 2.87
CA ALA A 52 -2.66 -5.69 3.18
C ALA A 52 -1.14 -5.88 3.41
N GLU A 53 -0.30 -5.32 2.54
CA GLU A 53 1.16 -5.33 2.72
C GLU A 53 1.58 -4.68 4.05
N ILE A 54 0.95 -3.57 4.43
CA ILE A 54 1.22 -2.90 5.71
C ILE A 54 0.80 -3.78 6.90
N ALA A 55 -0.33 -4.47 6.80
CA ALA A 55 -0.79 -5.39 7.83
C ALA A 55 0.17 -6.58 8.01
N GLU A 56 0.69 -7.14 6.91
CA GLU A 56 1.71 -8.20 6.96
C GLU A 56 3.00 -7.73 7.64
N VAL A 57 3.47 -6.52 7.32
CA VAL A 57 4.63 -5.91 7.99
C VAL A 57 4.37 -5.71 9.48
N ALA A 58 3.18 -5.25 9.87
CA ALA A 58 2.82 -5.08 11.27
C ALA A 58 2.83 -6.41 12.03
N VAL A 59 2.36 -7.50 11.40
CA VAL A 59 2.45 -8.85 11.96
C VAL A 59 3.90 -9.28 12.16
N LEU A 60 4.75 -9.09 11.14
CA LEU A 60 6.17 -9.43 11.22
C LEU A 60 6.89 -8.67 12.35
N ILE A 61 6.61 -7.37 12.49
CA ILE A 61 7.17 -6.56 13.59
C ILE A 61 6.77 -7.15 14.95
N LYS A 62 5.50 -7.50 15.13
CA LYS A 62 5.00 -8.11 16.36
C LYS A 62 5.70 -9.44 16.67
N GLU A 63 5.90 -10.28 15.65
CA GLU A 63 6.63 -11.55 15.80
C GLU A 63 8.07 -11.32 16.23
N LEU A 64 8.76 -10.34 15.65
CA LEU A 64 10.14 -9.97 16.01
C LEU A 64 10.23 -9.41 17.44
N GLU A 65 9.28 -8.56 17.84
CA GLU A 65 9.20 -8.05 19.22
C GLU A 65 9.00 -9.19 20.24
N CYS A 66 8.22 -10.22 19.88
CA CYS A 66 8.00 -11.40 20.72
C CYS A 66 9.23 -12.32 20.79
N GLN A 67 10.02 -12.41 19.72
CA GLN A 67 11.28 -13.18 19.70
C GLN A 67 12.43 -12.47 20.42
N GLY A 68 12.39 -11.13 20.49
CA GLY A 68 13.38 -10.30 21.17
C GLY A 68 13.19 -10.14 22.67
N ALA A 69 12.14 -10.72 23.27
CA ALA A 69 11.97 -10.77 24.71
C ALA A 69 12.87 -11.89 25.29
N PRO A 70 14.00 -11.57 25.96
CA PRO A 70 14.72 -12.57 26.71
C PRO A 70 13.81 -12.99 27.88
N GLY A 71 13.77 -14.29 28.17
CA GLY A 71 13.40 -14.71 29.53
C GLY A 71 14.38 -14.06 30.51
N GLU A 72 13.82 -13.53 31.60
CA GLU A 72 14.44 -13.31 32.92
C GLU A 72 15.76 -12.52 33.01
#